data_AF-A0A507ENX0-F1
#
_entry.id   AF-A0A507ENX0-F1
#
_cell.length_a   1.000
_cell.length_b   1.000
_cell.length_c   1.000
_cell.angle_alpha   90.00
_cell.angle_beta   90.00
_cell.angle_gamma   90.00
#
_symmetry.space_group_name_H-M   'P 1'
#
loop_
_entity.id
_entity.type
_entity.pdbx_description
1 polymer ?
#
loop_
_entity_poly.entity_id
_entity_poly.type
_entity_poly.pdbx_seq_one_letter_code
_entity_poly.pdbx_strand_id
1 'polypeptide(L)'
;MNNPVTSAKPGLMPTLFANSPASLHTHPDSNPSVSANLKRRFKDILIVEERLRLNNATRMASRRMWMASLLLLAAVSLSTGYCLFAASYPETETLPTAVTNPLLLYSFFVSTAFIIAFFALGLYRSTIRDPQRFRPMVNNVLKHYCIEVHSNQKGEFIFSRKVPVSFAEGYSQYREKVRRM
;
A
#
# COMPACT_ATOMS: atom_id res chain seq x y z
N MET A 1 -13.88 30.66 20.70
CA MET A 1 -13.09 30.70 19.45
C MET A 1 -13.68 29.65 18.52
N ASN A 2 -14.63 30.09 17.69
CA ASN A 2 -15.31 29.26 16.69
C ASN A 2 -14.58 29.44 15.37
N ASN A 3 -14.23 28.35 14.70
CA ASN A 3 -14.22 28.31 13.24
C ASN A 3 -15.08 27.12 12.82
N PRO A 4 -16.21 27.34 12.12
CA PRO A 4 -17.06 26.26 11.67
C PRO A 4 -16.48 25.58 10.43
N VAL A 5 -16.71 24.28 10.38
CA VAL A 5 -16.48 23.36 9.27
C VAL A 5 -16.96 23.99 7.96
N THR A 6 -16.04 24.21 7.03
CA THR A 6 -16.34 24.71 5.69
C THR A 6 -17.24 23.71 4.97
N SER A 7 -18.48 24.14 4.77
CA SER A 7 -19.52 23.50 3.96
C SER A 7 -18.99 23.11 2.58
N ALA A 8 -18.92 21.81 2.31
CA ALA A 8 -18.70 21.29 0.97
C ALA A 8 -20.00 21.42 0.17
N LYS A 9 -20.06 22.42 -0.71
CA LYS A 9 -21.13 22.64 -1.69
C LYS A 9 -21.38 21.35 -2.50
N PRO A 10 -22.60 20.80 -2.53
CA PRO A 10 -22.94 19.68 -3.40
C PRO A 10 -23.14 20.22 -4.82
N GLY A 11 -22.34 19.78 -5.79
CA GLY A 11 -22.67 19.98 -7.21
C GLY A 11 -21.55 20.36 -8.18
N LEU A 12 -20.31 20.60 -7.74
CA LEU A 12 -19.22 20.85 -8.67
C LEU A 12 -18.43 19.55 -8.93
N MET A 13 -18.77 18.87 -10.03
CA MET A 13 -17.88 17.86 -10.61
C MET A 13 -16.49 18.47 -10.80
N PRO A 14 -15.39 17.76 -10.52
CA PRO A 14 -14.09 18.20 -10.96
C PRO A 14 -14.12 18.33 -12.49
N THR A 15 -13.53 19.41 -12.98
CA THR A 15 -13.38 19.79 -14.40
C THR A 15 -12.73 18.71 -15.29
N LEU A 16 -12.26 17.60 -14.70
CA LEU A 16 -11.75 16.43 -15.39
C LEU A 16 -12.76 15.80 -16.36
N PHE A 17 -14.05 15.76 -15.99
CA PHE A 17 -15.10 15.10 -16.78
C PHE A 17 -16.14 16.08 -17.37
N ALA A 18 -16.15 17.33 -16.90
CA ALA A 18 -17.13 18.35 -17.33
C ALA A 18 -17.08 18.65 -18.84
N ASN A 19 -15.94 18.37 -19.48
CA ASN A 19 -15.75 18.53 -20.92
C ASN A 19 -15.59 17.20 -21.66
N SER A 20 -15.99 16.07 -21.09
CA SER A 20 -15.98 14.80 -21.83
C SER A 20 -17.16 14.82 -22.80
N PRO A 21 -16.94 15.01 -24.12
CA PRO A 21 -18.05 15.03 -25.05
C PRO A 21 -18.72 13.66 -24.97
N ALA A 22 -20.02 13.65 -24.68
CA ALA A 22 -20.85 12.45 -24.70
C ALA A 22 -20.84 11.73 -26.07
N SER A 23 -20.23 12.35 -27.09
CA SER A 23 -20.17 11.90 -28.47
C SER A 23 -18.73 11.63 -28.92
N LEU A 24 -18.08 10.58 -28.41
CA LEU A 24 -16.92 10.01 -29.11
C LEU A 24 -17.35 8.99 -30.20
N HIS A 25 -18.65 8.73 -30.35
CA HIS A 25 -19.16 7.69 -31.24
C HIS A 25 -19.92 8.17 -32.49
N THR A 26 -20.11 9.48 -32.73
CA THR A 26 -21.04 9.95 -33.79
C THR A 26 -20.65 11.19 -34.60
N HIS A 27 -19.39 11.63 -34.67
CA HIS A 27 -19.02 12.62 -35.71
C HIS A 27 -17.57 12.46 -36.20
N PRO A 28 -17.33 12.36 -37.53
CA PRO A 28 -15.99 12.30 -38.11
C PRO A 28 -15.20 13.63 -38.00
N ASP A 29 -15.80 14.70 -37.47
CA ASP A 29 -15.21 16.04 -37.36
C ASP A 29 -14.79 16.42 -35.93
N SER A 30 -14.35 15.45 -35.13
CA SER A 30 -13.76 15.78 -33.82
C SER A 30 -12.47 16.57 -34.04
N ASN A 31 -12.48 17.87 -33.70
CA ASN A 31 -11.31 18.74 -33.74
C ASN A 31 -10.06 17.99 -33.20
N PRO A 32 -8.95 17.93 -33.96
CA PRO A 32 -7.77 17.13 -33.59
C PRO A 32 -7.18 17.56 -32.23
N SER A 33 -7.39 18.81 -31.84
CA SER A 33 -7.01 19.34 -30.52
C SER A 33 -7.78 18.67 -29.36
N VAL A 34 -9.06 18.32 -29.53
CA VAL A 34 -9.89 17.70 -28.49
C VAL A 34 -9.45 16.25 -28.27
N SER A 35 -9.23 15.49 -29.34
CA SER A 35 -8.72 14.12 -29.28
C SER A 35 -7.31 14.05 -28.68
N ALA A 36 -6.43 14.98 -29.05
CA ALA A 36 -5.09 15.08 -28.47
C ALA A 36 -5.13 15.39 -26.96
N ASN A 37 -6.01 16.27 -26.52
CA ASN A 37 -6.21 16.57 -25.10
C ASN A 37 -6.76 15.38 -24.32
N LEU A 38 -7.71 14.63 -24.89
CA LEU A 38 -8.24 13.41 -24.27
C LEU A 38 -7.15 12.34 -24.12
N LYS A 39 -6.33 12.15 -25.16
CA LYS A 39 -5.19 11.23 -25.13
C LYS A 39 -4.17 11.60 -24.06
N ARG A 40 -3.89 12.91 -23.87
CA ARG A 40 -3.04 13.41 -22.76
C ARG A 40 -3.64 13.06 -21.40
N ARG A 41 -4.94 13.30 -21.19
CA ARG A 41 -5.63 12.94 -19.94
C ARG A 41 -5.59 11.44 -19.65
N PHE A 42 -5.83 10.60 -20.66
CA PHE A 42 -5.73 9.14 -20.51
C PHE A 42 -4.31 8.70 -20.16
N LYS A 43 -3.30 9.31 -20.79
CA LYS A 43 -1.90 9.08 -20.45
C LYS A 43 -1.60 9.47 -19.00
N ASP A 44 -2.07 10.62 -18.54
CA ASP A 44 -1.83 11.10 -17.18
C ASP A 44 -2.50 10.18 -16.14
N ILE A 45 -3.74 9.78 -16.38
CA ILE A 45 -4.46 8.82 -15.52
C ILE A 45 -3.70 7.49 -15.46
N LEU A 46 -3.22 6.99 -16.61
CA LEU A 46 -2.45 5.75 -16.66
C LEU A 46 -1.11 5.87 -15.91
N ILE A 47 -0.41 7.00 -16.02
CA ILE A 47 0.84 7.23 -15.27
C ILE A 47 0.57 7.24 -13.76
N VAL A 48 -0.52 7.88 -13.33
CA VAL A 48 -0.91 7.89 -11.92
C VAL A 48 -1.25 6.48 -11.44
N GLU A 49 -1.96 5.69 -12.26
CA GLU A 49 -2.25 4.28 -11.98
C GLU A 49 -0.96 3.49 -11.75
N GLU A 50 -0.01 3.60 -12.69
CA GLU A 50 1.25 2.86 -12.64
C GLU A 50 2.08 3.25 -11.42
N ARG A 51 2.17 4.56 -11.13
CA ARG A 51 2.87 5.06 -9.94
C ARG A 51 2.22 4.58 -8.65
N LEU A 52 0.90 4.53 -8.57
CA LEU A 52 0.19 3.99 -7.41
C LEU A 52 0.45 2.49 -7.25
N ARG A 53 0.43 1.74 -8.35
CA ARG A 53 0.70 0.31 -8.36
C ARG A 53 2.13 0.00 -7.91
N LEU A 54 3.12 0.69 -8.46
CA LEU A 54 4.54 0.52 -8.10
C LEU A 54 4.78 0.91 -6.64
N ASN A 55 4.22 2.03 -6.17
CA ASN A 55 4.33 2.44 -4.77
C ASN A 55 3.65 1.45 -3.81
N ASN A 56 2.53 0.84 -4.22
CA ASN A 56 1.87 -0.16 -3.39
C ASN A 56 2.65 -1.48 -3.36
N ALA A 57 3.16 -1.94 -4.50
CA ALA A 57 3.94 -3.18 -4.60
C ALA A 57 5.24 -3.09 -3.78
N THR A 58 5.99 -2.00 -3.91
CA THR A 58 7.23 -1.76 -3.15
C THR A 58 6.97 -1.72 -1.65
N ARG A 59 5.93 -0.99 -1.20
CA ARG A 59 5.54 -0.95 0.23
C ARG A 59 5.16 -2.32 0.77
N MET A 60 4.45 -3.15 0.00
CA MET A 60 4.09 -4.50 0.41
C MET A 60 5.32 -5.43 0.47
N ALA A 61 6.26 -5.30 -0.46
CA ALA A 61 7.51 -6.06 -0.45
C ALA A 61 8.36 -5.70 0.77
N SER A 62 8.56 -4.41 1.04
CA SER A 62 9.25 -3.94 2.26
C SER A 62 8.56 -4.48 3.52
N ARG A 63 7.23 -4.36 3.62
CA ARG A 63 6.47 -4.90 4.77
C ARG A 63 6.70 -6.39 5.00
N ARG A 64 6.71 -7.21 3.93
CA ARG A 64 6.99 -8.64 4.04
C ARG A 64 8.39 -8.92 4.58
N MET A 65 9.40 -8.20 4.08
CA MET A 65 10.77 -8.32 4.57
C MET A 65 10.87 -7.97 6.06
N TRP A 66 10.27 -6.85 6.48
CA TRP A 66 10.26 -6.43 7.88
C TRP A 66 9.47 -7.38 8.80
N MET A 67 8.34 -7.93 8.34
CA MET A 67 7.60 -8.96 9.07
C MET A 67 8.40 -10.25 9.22
N ALA A 68 9.10 -10.68 8.16
CA ALA A 68 9.96 -11.85 8.21
C ALA A 68 11.12 -11.65 9.18
N SER A 69 11.79 -10.49 9.15
CA SER A 69 12.86 -10.16 10.10
C SER A 69 12.37 -10.17 11.55
N LEU A 70 11.19 -9.60 11.82
CA LEU A 70 10.61 -9.59 13.17
C LEU A 70 10.23 -11.00 13.64
N LEU A 71 9.66 -11.82 12.76
CA LEU A 71 9.32 -13.20 13.06
C LEU A 71 10.58 -14.03 13.34
N LEU A 72 11.63 -13.83 12.55
CA LEU A 72 12.93 -14.47 12.78
C LEU A 72 13.53 -14.06 14.12
N LEU A 73 13.50 -12.77 14.47
CA LEU A 73 14.00 -12.26 15.74
C LEU A 73 13.22 -12.84 16.94
N ALA A 74 11.90 -12.95 16.81
CA ALA A 74 11.04 -13.59 17.80
C ALA A 74 11.32 -15.10 17.93
N ALA A 75 11.51 -15.80 16.81
CA ALA A 75 11.85 -17.22 16.81
C ALA A 75 13.21 -17.49 17.48
N VAL A 76 14.21 -16.64 17.25
CA VAL A 76 15.52 -16.69 17.93
C VAL A 76 15.37 -16.46 19.43
N SER A 77 14.58 -15.47 19.85
CA SER A 77 14.30 -15.20 21.26
C SER A 77 13.61 -16.39 21.95
N LEU A 78 12.61 -17.01 21.31
CA LEU A 78 11.92 -18.18 21.86
C LEU A 78 12.79 -19.44 21.89
N SER A 79 13.57 -19.69 20.83
CA SER A 79 14.48 -20.84 20.75
C SER A 79 15.58 -20.77 21.81
N THR A 80 16.22 -19.61 21.96
CA THR A 80 17.22 -19.39 23.01
C THR A 80 16.62 -19.47 24.41
N GLY A 81 15.43 -18.91 24.63
CA GLY A 81 14.70 -19.04 25.89
C GLY A 81 14.35 -20.50 26.24
N TYR A 82 13.91 -21.29 25.25
CA TYR A 82 13.63 -22.71 25.43
C TYR A 82 14.88 -23.52 25.78
N CYS A 83 16.00 -23.26 25.11
CA CYS A 83 17.28 -23.91 25.43
C CYS A 83 17.76 -23.59 26.86
N LEU A 84 17.60 -22.33 27.31
CA LEU A 84 17.90 -21.94 28.69
C LEU A 84 16.98 -22.66 29.71
N PHE A 85 15.70 -22.79 29.39
CA PHE A 85 14.72 -23.50 30.22
C PHE A 85 14.99 -25.00 30.28
N ALA A 86 15.24 -25.65 29.13
CA ALA A 86 15.59 -27.08 29.09
C ALA A 86 16.89 -27.39 29.84
N ALA A 87 17.88 -26.50 29.76
CA ALA A 87 19.13 -26.62 30.52
C ALA A 87 18.93 -26.47 32.05
N SER A 88 17.79 -25.96 32.52
CA SER A 88 17.50 -25.78 33.94
C SER A 88 16.93 -27.03 34.63
N TYR A 89 16.59 -28.08 33.88
CA TYR A 89 16.15 -29.38 34.41
C TYR A 89 17.28 -30.41 34.33
N PRO A 90 17.99 -30.72 35.42
CA PRO A 90 19.07 -31.70 35.41
C PRO A 90 18.51 -33.12 35.50
N GLU A 91 18.39 -33.80 34.36
CA GLU A 91 18.35 -35.27 34.35
C GLU A 91 19.77 -35.79 34.11
N THR A 92 20.34 -36.42 35.13
CA THR A 92 21.53 -37.30 35.09
C THR A 92 22.93 -36.67 34.97
N GLU A 93 23.58 -36.50 36.12
CA GLU A 93 24.94 -37.00 36.43
C GLU A 93 25.96 -37.09 35.27
N THR A 94 26.23 -36.00 34.55
CA THR A 94 27.55 -35.77 33.94
C THR A 94 27.84 -34.28 33.83
N LEU A 95 28.65 -33.79 34.79
CA LEU A 95 29.34 -32.50 34.82
C LEU A 95 28.46 -31.22 34.80
N PRO A 96 28.78 -30.24 35.67
CA PRO A 96 28.02 -29.02 35.77
C PRO A 96 28.32 -28.16 34.55
N THR A 97 27.51 -28.26 33.50
CA THR A 97 27.27 -27.16 32.55
C THR A 97 26.46 -26.03 33.22
N ALA A 98 26.76 -25.79 34.50
CA ALA A 98 26.09 -24.91 35.46
C ALA A 98 26.26 -23.42 35.15
N VAL A 99 26.83 -23.09 33.98
CA VAL A 99 26.78 -21.77 33.40
C VAL A 99 26.52 -21.99 31.91
N THR A 100 25.24 -22.10 31.58
CA THR A 100 24.69 -21.90 30.25
C THR A 100 25.59 -20.96 29.44
N ASN A 101 26.12 -21.46 28.31
CA ASN A 101 27.08 -20.73 27.48
C ASN A 101 26.81 -19.22 27.52
N PRO A 102 27.72 -18.36 28.00
CA PRO A 102 27.44 -16.93 28.18
C PRO A 102 26.96 -16.26 26.89
N LEU A 103 27.35 -16.84 25.74
CA LEU A 103 26.87 -16.49 24.41
C LEU A 103 25.36 -16.70 24.22
N LEU A 104 24.77 -17.79 24.74
CA LEU A 104 23.33 -18.04 24.68
C LEU A 104 22.56 -16.99 25.48
N LEU A 105 22.99 -16.71 26.71
CA LEU A 105 22.39 -15.69 27.56
C LEU A 105 22.47 -14.30 26.89
N TYR A 106 23.66 -13.94 26.37
CA TYR A 106 23.86 -12.70 25.64
C TYR A 106 22.95 -12.60 24.40
N SER A 107 22.82 -13.68 23.62
CA SER A 107 21.93 -13.70 22.44
C SER A 107 20.45 -13.54 22.79
N PHE A 108 20.00 -14.06 23.94
CA PHE A 108 18.64 -13.88 24.44
C PHE A 108 18.37 -12.43 24.81
N PHE A 109 19.26 -11.80 25.59
CA PHE A 109 19.14 -10.39 25.96
C PHE A 109 19.23 -9.45 24.75
N VAL A 110 20.15 -9.71 23.83
CA VAL A 110 20.33 -8.92 22.61
C VAL A 110 19.11 -9.03 21.71
N SER A 111 18.61 -10.24 21.41
CA SER A 111 17.41 -10.39 20.57
C SER A 111 16.19 -9.71 21.19
N THR A 112 15.99 -9.87 22.50
CA THR A 112 14.90 -9.24 23.25
C THR A 112 15.02 -7.70 23.23
N ALA A 113 16.22 -7.16 23.43
CA ALA A 113 16.48 -5.73 23.35
C ALA A 113 16.22 -5.17 21.94
N PHE A 114 16.62 -5.90 20.88
CA PHE A 114 16.32 -5.51 19.50
C PHE A 114 14.81 -5.53 19.20
N ILE A 115 14.05 -6.50 19.73
CA ILE A 115 12.58 -6.52 19.62
C ILE A 115 11.99 -5.28 20.29
N ILE A 116 12.39 -4.99 21.53
CA ILE A 116 11.89 -3.84 22.29
C ILE A 116 12.24 -2.54 21.57
N ALA A 117 13.48 -2.37 21.12
CA ALA A 117 13.93 -1.22 20.35
C ALA A 117 13.09 -1.07 19.06
N PHE A 118 12.82 -2.16 18.35
CA PHE A 118 11.99 -2.11 17.14
C PHE A 118 10.58 -1.55 17.40
N PHE A 119 9.97 -1.90 18.54
CA PHE A 119 8.68 -1.34 18.96
C PHE A 119 8.80 0.09 19.49
N ALA A 120 9.82 0.39 20.30
CA ALA A 120 10.04 1.69 20.92
C ALA A 120 10.41 2.78 19.89
N LEU A 121 11.23 2.45 18.89
CA LEU A 121 11.55 3.33 17.77
C LEU A 121 10.37 3.52 16.81
N GLY A 122 9.25 2.82 17.02
CA GLY A 122 8.06 2.96 16.19
C GLY A 122 8.23 2.45 14.76
N LEU A 123 9.30 1.68 14.49
CA LEU A 123 9.56 1.07 13.17
C LEU A 123 8.42 0.15 12.74
N TYR A 124 7.76 -0.50 13.72
CA TYR A 124 6.53 -1.25 13.50
C TYR A 124 5.38 -0.36 12.99
N ARG A 125 5.18 0.81 13.61
CA ARG A 125 4.06 1.70 13.29
C ARG A 125 4.22 2.32 11.89
N SER A 126 5.41 2.83 11.58
CA SER A 126 5.69 3.48 10.29
C SER A 126 5.72 2.50 9.12
N THR A 127 6.19 1.27 9.34
CA THR A 127 6.44 0.34 8.23
C THR A 127 5.31 -0.67 8.02
N ILE A 128 4.63 -1.10 9.08
CA ILE A 128 3.62 -2.16 9.02
C ILE A 128 2.19 -1.62 9.05
N ARG A 129 1.93 -0.52 9.80
CA ARG A 129 0.59 0.03 9.99
C ARG A 129 0.22 1.10 8.97
N ASP A 130 1.14 1.99 8.60
CA ASP A 130 0.87 3.08 7.64
C ASP A 130 0.48 2.63 6.20
N PRO A 131 0.98 1.50 5.65
CA PRO A 131 0.54 1.03 4.34
C PRO A 131 -0.95 0.71 4.26
N GLN A 132 -1.58 0.33 5.39
CA GLN A 132 -3.02 0.08 5.46
C GLN A 132 -3.84 1.36 5.33
N ARG A 133 -3.26 2.51 5.69
CA ARG A 133 -3.92 3.82 5.63
C ARG A 133 -3.79 4.48 4.26
N PHE A 134 -2.81 4.08 3.45
CA PHE A 134 -2.58 4.64 2.13
C PHE A 134 -3.79 4.48 1.20
N ARG A 135 -4.41 3.29 1.19
CA ARG A 135 -5.56 3.00 0.31
C ARG A 135 -6.78 3.87 0.64
N PRO A 136 -7.29 3.93 1.89
CA PRO A 136 -8.42 4.78 2.20
C PRO A 136 -8.09 6.27 2.04
N MET A 137 -6.84 6.69 2.27
CA MET A 137 -6.41 8.07 2.02
C MET A 137 -6.46 8.42 0.52
N VAL A 138 -5.91 7.55 -0.32
CA VAL A 138 -5.93 7.72 -1.79
C VAL A 138 -7.37 7.63 -2.32
N ASN A 139 -8.18 6.70 -1.81
CA ASN A 139 -9.57 6.57 -2.21
C ASN A 139 -10.40 7.80 -1.80
N ASN A 140 -10.11 8.43 -0.67
CA ASN A 140 -10.77 9.66 -0.26
C ASN A 140 -10.47 10.83 -1.21
N VAL A 141 -9.23 10.94 -1.68
CA VAL A 141 -8.84 11.94 -2.69
C VAL A 141 -9.44 11.62 -4.06
N LEU A 142 -9.34 10.36 -4.50
CA LEU A 142 -9.85 9.92 -5.81
C LEU A 142 -11.38 9.93 -5.89
N LYS A 143 -12.09 9.82 -4.75
CA LYS A 143 -13.54 9.95 -4.67
C LYS A 143 -14.02 11.30 -5.20
N HIS A 144 -13.25 12.37 -4.99
CA HIS A 144 -13.56 13.67 -5.60
C HIS A 144 -13.57 13.57 -7.13
N TYR A 145 -12.66 12.78 -7.70
CA TYR A 145 -12.54 12.49 -9.12
C TYR A 145 -13.40 11.32 -9.61
N CYS A 146 -14.36 10.83 -8.81
CA CYS A 146 -15.21 9.70 -9.17
C CYS A 146 -14.41 8.46 -9.61
N ILE A 147 -13.17 8.31 -9.13
CA ILE A 147 -12.29 7.17 -9.37
C ILE A 147 -12.09 6.47 -8.03
N GLU A 148 -12.05 5.15 -8.04
CA GLU A 148 -11.74 4.36 -6.85
C GLU A 148 -10.64 3.34 -7.17
N VAL A 149 -9.73 3.11 -6.22
CA VAL A 149 -8.72 2.06 -6.37
C VAL A 149 -9.32 0.75 -5.88
N HIS A 150 -9.39 -0.25 -6.76
CA HIS A 150 -9.98 -1.52 -6.40
C HIS A 150 -9.20 -2.22 -5.27
N SER A 151 -9.92 -3.01 -4.45
CA SER A 151 -9.36 -3.71 -3.29
C SER A 151 -8.39 -4.83 -3.66
N ASN A 152 -8.46 -5.33 -4.91
CA ASN A 152 -7.56 -6.35 -5.41
C ASN A 152 -6.11 -5.84 -5.60
N GLN A 153 -5.15 -6.74 -5.40
CA GLN A 153 -3.70 -6.45 -5.44
C GLN A 153 -3.19 -5.88 -6.77
N LYS A 154 -4.02 -5.87 -7.82
CA LYS A 154 -3.68 -5.32 -9.15
C LYS A 154 -3.67 -3.80 -9.19
N GLY A 155 -4.24 -3.11 -8.19
CA GLY A 155 -4.22 -1.65 -8.11
C GLY A 155 -5.00 -0.94 -9.22
N GLU A 156 -5.97 -1.64 -9.82
CA GLU A 156 -6.72 -1.11 -10.96
C GLU A 156 -7.72 -0.03 -10.54
N PHE A 157 -7.87 0.99 -11.38
CA PHE A 157 -8.92 1.99 -11.21
C PHE A 157 -10.27 1.46 -11.66
N ILE A 158 -11.28 1.76 -10.84
CA ILE A 158 -12.68 1.61 -11.19
C ILE A 158 -13.28 3.00 -11.22
N PHE A 159 -13.96 3.32 -12.31
CA PHE A 159 -14.74 4.54 -12.38
C PHE A 159 -16.05 4.34 -11.63
N SER A 160 -16.41 5.34 -10.82
CA SER A 160 -17.73 5.41 -10.20
C SER A 160 -18.80 5.60 -11.29
N ARG A 161 -20.04 5.20 -10.99
CA ARG A 161 -21.22 5.36 -11.88
C ARG A 161 -21.49 6.82 -12.30
N LYS A 162 -20.83 7.77 -11.65
CA LYS A 162 -20.90 9.20 -11.92
C LYS A 162 -20.07 9.64 -13.14
N VAL A 163 -19.16 8.79 -13.62
CA VAL A 163 -18.33 9.07 -14.82
C VAL A 163 -19.13 8.69 -16.08
N PRO A 164 -19.12 9.52 -17.15
CA PRO A 164 -19.75 9.16 -18.41
C PRO A 164 -19.24 7.83 -18.98
N VAL A 165 -20.16 6.96 -19.42
CA VAL A 165 -19.83 5.62 -19.95
C VAL A 165 -18.86 5.70 -21.12
N SER A 166 -19.04 6.68 -22.02
CA SER A 166 -18.16 6.92 -23.17
C SER A 166 -16.71 7.22 -22.79
N PHE A 167 -16.49 7.91 -21.65
CA PHE A 167 -15.14 8.16 -21.14
C PHE A 167 -14.52 6.90 -20.54
N ALA A 168 -15.31 6.15 -19.77
CA ALA A 168 -14.86 4.91 -19.13
C ALA A 168 -14.45 3.86 -20.18
N GLU A 169 -15.25 3.71 -21.24
CA GLU A 169 -14.94 2.84 -22.39
C GLU A 169 -13.75 3.34 -23.21
N GLY A 170 -13.66 4.65 -23.49
CA GLY A 170 -12.51 5.21 -24.20
C GLY A 170 -11.19 5.00 -23.45
N TYR A 171 -11.22 5.12 -22.12
CA TYR A 171 -10.06 4.83 -21.28
C TYR A 171 -9.73 3.34 -21.23
N SER A 172 -10.73 2.45 -21.12
CA SER A 172 -10.48 0.99 -21.09
C SER A 172 -9.83 0.52 -22.39
N GLN A 173 -10.31 1.01 -23.54
CA GLN A 173 -9.71 0.73 -24.85
C GLN A 173 -8.28 1.28 -24.97
N TYR A 174 -8.03 2.52 -24.50
CA TYR A 174 -6.69 3.09 -24.49
C TYR A 174 -5.72 2.27 -23.62
N ARG A 175 -6.17 1.85 -22.43
CA ARG A 175 -5.41 1.03 -21.50
C ARG A 175 -5.08 -0.34 -22.09
N GLU A 176 -6.03 -1.00 -22.74
CA GLU A 176 -5.76 -2.25 -23.45
C GLU A 176 -4.77 -2.08 -24.59
N LYS A 177 -4.92 -1.02 -25.39
CA LYS A 177 -4.00 -0.72 -26.48
C LYS A 177 -2.57 -0.53 -25.98
N VAL A 178 -2.37 0.21 -24.90
CA VAL A 178 -1.05 0.43 -24.31
C VAL A 178 -0.46 -0.85 -23.73
N ARG A 179 -1.27 -1.76 -23.17
CA ARG A 179 -0.79 -3.05 -22.66
C ARG A 179 -0.40 -4.05 -23.74
N ARG A 180 -0.94 -3.91 -24.95
CA ARG A 180 -0.62 -4.77 -26.11
C ARG A 180 0.61 -4.31 -26.88
N MET A 181 1.05 -3.07 -26.67
CA MET A 181 2.30 -2.52 -27.22
C MET A 181 3.47 -2.90 -26.32
#